data_AF-A0A813LKW8-F1
#
_entry.id   AF-A0A813LKW8-F1
#
_cell.length_a   1.000
_cell.length_b   1.000
_cell.length_c   1.000
_cell.angle_alpha   90.00
_cell.angle_beta   90.00
_cell.angle_gamma   90.00
#
_symmetry.space_group_name_H-M   'P 1'
#
loop_
_entity.id
_entity.type
_entity.pdbx_description
1 polymer ?
#
loop_
_entity_poly.entity_id
_entity_poly.type
_entity_poly.pdbx_seq_one_letter_code
_entity_poly.pdbx_strand_id
1 'polypeptide(L)'
;MYSKLSPNPTCSLSATICSSSERHTTQIRQPPLGINHQASTMGSDASEGLPSLRPGVLVEVHGLESENGRLMNGKRGTIKQHFAEKGRFEVELGSGKLASLRPENLRRVEVKSRWAQASEAGETAADPAEASLPFKPGQRVEVVGLESESGKQMNGKSGIVTRYLKDKCRFQVELGLANLGSLRAENLKEAAPKAEASPSPSAPATVRSPAVGQPSADAAAASVSAPGDDWPEGLAFKAGHCVEVFGLDSELGRELNGEKGIVVSYDKAKDRIGVRVGDEVKNIRCANLKKVDFSFAAAEAGDAEAPEAEAPEPRSRSRSRSRGSS
;
A
#
# COMPACT_ATOMS: atom_id res chain seq x y z
N MET A 1 -51.47 22.06 12.62
CA MET A 1 -51.47 20.61 12.34
C MET A 1 -50.17 20.04 12.92
N TYR A 2 -50.30 19.25 13.99
CA TYR A 2 -49.18 18.73 14.78
C TYR A 2 -48.54 17.53 14.07
N SER A 3 -47.27 17.64 13.69
CA SER A 3 -46.48 16.51 13.19
C SER A 3 -45.72 15.88 14.36
N LYS A 4 -46.09 14.63 14.65
CA LYS A 4 -45.55 13.77 15.70
C LYS A 4 -44.07 13.45 15.43
N LEU A 5 -43.21 13.79 16.37
CA LEU A 5 -41.84 13.28 16.49
C LEU A 5 -41.90 11.91 17.17
N SER A 6 -41.42 10.88 16.50
CA SER A 6 -41.22 9.54 17.08
C SER A 6 -39.84 9.47 17.74
N PRO A 7 -39.72 9.02 19.00
CA PRO A 7 -38.42 8.83 19.66
C PRO A 7 -37.77 7.49 19.26
N ASN A 8 -36.46 7.54 19.02
CA ASN A 8 -35.61 6.36 18.78
C ASN A 8 -35.46 5.51 20.06
N PRO A 9 -35.47 4.17 19.97
CA PRO A 9 -35.21 3.30 21.11
C PRO A 9 -33.72 3.29 21.46
N THR A 10 -33.41 3.69 22.68
CA THR A 10 -32.10 3.54 23.33
C THR A 10 -31.80 2.05 23.55
N CYS A 11 -30.80 1.52 22.84
CA CYS A 11 -30.21 0.22 23.17
C CYS A 11 -29.35 0.34 24.44
N SER A 12 -29.94 -0.06 25.56
CA SER A 12 -29.26 -0.35 26.83
C SER A 12 -28.42 -1.63 26.67
N LEU A 13 -27.10 -1.48 26.55
CA LEU A 13 -26.14 -2.59 26.69
C LEU A 13 -25.78 -2.75 28.16
N SER A 14 -26.37 -3.78 28.77
CA SER A 14 -26.11 -4.24 30.13
C SER A 14 -24.68 -4.78 30.22
N ALA A 15 -23.89 -4.23 31.15
CA ALA A 15 -22.60 -4.77 31.54
C ALA A 15 -22.80 -6.05 32.37
N THR A 16 -22.41 -7.20 31.82
CA THR A 16 -22.28 -8.44 32.60
C THR A 16 -20.85 -8.52 33.13
N ILE A 17 -20.70 -8.15 34.40
CA ILE A 17 -19.53 -8.43 35.22
C ILE A 17 -19.59 -9.93 35.56
N CYS A 18 -18.67 -10.72 35.01
CA CYS A 18 -18.49 -12.11 35.43
C CYS A 18 -17.18 -12.21 36.23
N SER A 19 -17.32 -12.18 37.55
CA SER A 19 -16.28 -12.45 38.54
C SER A 19 -16.34 -13.92 38.96
N SER A 20 -15.32 -14.69 38.60
CA SER A 20 -14.96 -15.99 39.18
C SER A 20 -13.45 -16.15 38.97
N SER A 21 -12.55 -15.82 39.91
CA SER A 21 -12.24 -16.50 41.18
C SER A 21 -12.03 -18.02 41.03
N GLU A 22 -10.93 -18.42 40.40
CA GLU A 22 -10.32 -19.73 40.63
C GLU A 22 -8.85 -19.56 41.00
N ARG A 23 -8.56 -19.76 42.29
CA ARG A 23 -7.20 -19.86 42.83
C ARG A 23 -6.72 -21.29 42.56
N HIS A 24 -5.99 -21.50 41.48
CA HIS A 24 -5.19 -22.72 41.34
C HIS A 24 -3.86 -22.55 42.06
N THR A 25 -3.76 -23.20 43.22
CA THR A 25 -2.50 -23.62 43.84
C THR A 25 -1.77 -24.52 42.84
N THR A 26 -0.69 -24.04 42.25
CA THR A 26 0.25 -24.89 41.52
C THR A 26 1.50 -25.06 42.37
N GLN A 27 1.62 -26.29 42.85
CA GLN A 27 2.71 -26.87 43.60
C GLN A 27 4.04 -26.67 42.87
N ILE A 28 4.98 -26.02 43.54
CA ILE A 28 6.37 -25.88 43.12
C ILE A 28 6.99 -27.29 43.08
N ARG A 29 7.14 -27.85 41.87
CA ARG A 29 8.06 -28.94 41.59
C ARG A 29 9.31 -28.34 40.97
N GLN A 30 10.43 -28.48 41.69
CA GLN A 30 11.77 -28.20 41.20
C GLN A 30 12.04 -29.03 39.94
N PRO A 31 12.54 -28.46 38.84
CA PRO A 31 13.10 -29.25 37.76
C PRO A 31 14.48 -29.79 38.18
N PRO A 32 14.78 -31.07 37.89
CA PRO A 32 16.11 -31.64 38.13
C PRO A 32 17.14 -31.00 37.18
N LEU A 33 18.30 -30.66 37.75
CA LEU A 33 19.50 -30.28 37.03
C LEU A 33 19.99 -31.49 36.22
N GLY A 34 19.53 -31.59 34.98
CA GLY A 34 19.98 -32.56 33.99
C GLY A 34 20.96 -31.93 33.03
N ILE A 35 22.25 -32.09 33.33
CA ILE A 35 23.36 -31.89 32.41
C ILE A 35 23.14 -32.83 31.22
N ASN A 36 22.97 -32.29 30.02
CA ASN A 36 23.28 -33.02 28.79
C ASN A 36 23.74 -32.05 27.70
N HIS A 37 25.06 -31.85 27.68
CA HIS A 37 25.78 -31.42 26.50
C HIS A 37 25.85 -32.59 25.53
N GLN A 38 24.96 -32.63 24.54
CA GLN A 38 25.28 -33.20 23.24
C GLN A 38 24.77 -32.24 22.18
N ALA A 39 25.71 -31.44 21.69
CA ALA A 39 25.58 -30.66 20.48
C ALA A 39 25.41 -31.63 19.31
N SER A 40 24.16 -31.86 18.90
CA SER A 40 23.84 -32.41 17.59
C SER A 40 23.87 -31.27 16.57
N THR A 41 25.08 -30.83 16.27
CA THR A 41 25.42 -30.17 15.00
C THR A 41 25.53 -31.27 13.95
N MET A 42 24.45 -31.65 13.27
CA MET A 42 24.43 -32.27 11.93
C MET A 42 22.98 -32.31 11.43
N GLY A 43 22.69 -31.59 10.35
CA GLY A 43 21.38 -31.62 9.69
C GLY A 43 20.98 -30.35 8.93
N SER A 44 21.92 -29.50 8.56
CA SER A 44 21.68 -28.32 7.72
C SER A 44 22.12 -28.59 6.29
N ASP A 45 21.44 -29.49 5.59
CA ASP A 45 21.58 -29.62 4.13
C ASP A 45 20.35 -30.30 3.47
N ALA A 46 19.16 -29.90 3.90
CA ALA A 46 17.90 -30.22 3.24
C ALA A 46 17.17 -28.94 2.84
N SER A 47 17.91 -27.94 2.34
CA SER A 47 17.31 -26.85 1.56
C SER A 47 17.01 -27.37 0.14
N GLU A 48 16.16 -28.39 0.07
CA GLU A 48 15.46 -28.79 -1.15
C GLU A 48 14.53 -27.63 -1.55
N GLY A 49 15.11 -26.69 -2.29
CA GLY A 49 14.41 -25.95 -3.35
C GLY A 49 13.20 -25.12 -2.95
N LEU A 50 13.15 -24.51 -1.76
CA LEU A 50 12.20 -23.41 -1.58
C LEU A 50 12.61 -22.29 -2.55
N PRO A 51 11.77 -21.93 -3.53
CA PRO A 51 12.11 -20.95 -4.54
C PRO A 51 12.48 -19.65 -3.84
N SER A 52 13.69 -19.15 -4.13
CA SER A 52 14.29 -17.99 -3.45
C SER A 52 13.25 -16.90 -3.22
N LEU A 53 12.87 -16.68 -1.95
CA LEU A 53 11.97 -15.59 -1.56
C LEU A 53 12.73 -14.28 -1.80
N ARG A 54 12.40 -13.58 -2.89
CA ARG A 54 12.99 -12.29 -3.24
C ARG A 54 12.04 -11.16 -2.87
N PRO A 55 12.54 -9.95 -2.58
CA PRO A 55 11.72 -8.75 -2.57
C PRO A 55 10.86 -8.66 -3.83
N GLY A 56 9.60 -8.26 -3.68
CA GLY A 56 8.59 -8.18 -4.75
C GLY A 56 7.76 -9.45 -4.95
N VAL A 57 8.09 -10.56 -4.29
CA VAL A 57 7.29 -11.80 -4.39
C VAL A 57 6.06 -11.72 -3.49
N LEU A 58 4.91 -12.19 -4.02
CA LEU A 58 3.68 -12.36 -3.25
C LEU A 58 3.77 -13.62 -2.38
N VAL A 59 3.51 -13.45 -1.09
CA VAL A 59 3.55 -14.50 -0.08
C VAL A 59 2.28 -14.50 0.76
N GLU A 60 1.93 -15.66 1.30
CA GLU A 60 0.88 -15.85 2.28
C GLU A 60 1.51 -16.22 3.62
N VAL A 61 1.05 -15.55 4.66
CA VAL A 61 1.51 -15.79 6.03
C VAL A 61 0.82 -17.04 6.58
N HIS A 62 1.58 -17.93 7.19
CA HIS A 62 1.06 -19.14 7.83
C HIS A 62 1.92 -19.54 9.04
N GLY A 63 1.42 -20.49 9.84
CA GLY A 63 2.21 -21.10 10.93
C GLY A 63 2.42 -20.23 12.17
N LEU A 64 1.80 -19.04 12.26
CA LEU A 64 1.96 -18.20 13.46
C LEU A 64 1.04 -18.69 14.59
N GLU A 65 1.64 -18.98 15.75
CA GLU A 65 0.92 -19.49 16.93
C GLU A 65 0.52 -18.40 17.92
N SER A 66 1.19 -17.24 17.90
CA SER A 66 0.88 -16.10 18.77
C SER A 66 -0.53 -15.55 18.52
N GLU A 67 -1.18 -14.99 19.54
CA GLU A 67 -2.54 -14.45 19.44
C GLU A 67 -2.69 -13.45 18.29
N ASN A 68 -1.76 -12.48 18.20
CA ASN A 68 -1.73 -11.51 17.10
C ASN A 68 -1.34 -12.15 15.76
N GLY A 69 -0.47 -13.15 15.77
CA GLY A 69 -0.01 -13.82 14.55
C GLY A 69 -1.09 -14.71 13.91
N ARG A 70 -1.95 -15.34 14.70
CA ARG A 70 -3.07 -16.14 14.20
C ARG A 70 -4.01 -15.32 13.31
N LEU A 71 -4.21 -14.04 13.64
CA LEU A 71 -5.01 -13.09 12.84
C LEU A 71 -4.34 -12.71 11.49
N MET A 72 -3.07 -13.05 11.32
CA MET A 72 -2.28 -12.78 10.11
C MET A 72 -2.17 -14.03 9.24
N ASN A 73 -2.42 -15.23 9.78
CA ASN A 73 -2.45 -16.45 8.99
C ASN A 73 -3.53 -16.37 7.90
N GLY A 74 -3.17 -16.74 6.67
CA GLY A 74 -4.01 -16.63 5.47
C GLY A 74 -4.01 -15.25 4.81
N LYS A 75 -3.41 -14.23 5.43
CA LYS A 75 -3.24 -12.92 4.77
C LYS A 75 -2.12 -12.98 3.76
N ARG A 76 -2.34 -12.30 2.63
CA ARG A 76 -1.37 -12.16 1.54
C ARG A 76 -0.67 -10.81 1.63
N GLY A 77 0.61 -10.80 1.27
CA GLY A 77 1.43 -9.61 1.24
C GLY A 77 2.59 -9.73 0.26
N THR A 78 3.31 -8.63 0.09
CA THR A 78 4.47 -8.55 -0.80
C THR A 78 5.73 -8.35 0.05
N ILE A 79 6.79 -9.10 -0.24
CA ILE A 79 8.07 -8.91 0.44
C ILE A 79 8.66 -7.56 0.02
N LYS A 80 8.93 -6.66 0.97
CA LYS A 80 9.62 -5.38 0.72
C LYS A 80 11.12 -5.51 0.82
N GLN A 81 11.58 -6.10 1.93
CA GLN A 81 12.99 -6.16 2.28
C GLN A 81 13.32 -7.48 2.96
N HIS A 82 14.55 -7.96 2.76
CA HIS A 82 15.10 -9.10 3.48
C HIS A 82 16.18 -8.61 4.45
N PHE A 83 15.97 -8.84 5.75
CA PHE A 83 16.95 -8.56 6.79
C PHE A 83 17.82 -9.80 7.01
N ALA A 84 18.89 -9.92 6.23
CA ALA A 84 19.82 -11.06 6.29
C ALA A 84 20.41 -11.27 7.69
N GLU A 85 20.71 -10.19 8.41
CA GLU A 85 21.26 -10.23 9.78
C GLU A 85 20.32 -10.93 10.78
N LYS A 86 19.00 -10.76 10.62
CA LYS A 86 17.99 -11.32 11.52
C LYS A 86 17.34 -12.59 10.97
N GLY A 87 17.63 -12.95 9.71
CA GLY A 87 16.95 -14.02 8.98
C GLY A 87 15.44 -13.80 8.86
N ARG A 88 14.99 -12.54 8.76
CA ARG A 88 13.56 -12.18 8.69
C ARG A 88 13.26 -11.37 7.44
N PHE A 89 12.07 -11.53 6.90
CA PHE A 89 11.53 -10.78 5.78
C PHE A 89 10.54 -9.74 6.28
N GLU A 90 10.62 -8.55 5.72
CA GLU A 90 9.60 -7.53 5.89
C GLU A 90 8.55 -7.69 4.81
N VAL A 91 7.33 -8.01 5.22
CA VAL A 91 6.19 -8.25 4.33
C VAL A 91 5.19 -7.12 4.52
N GLU A 92 4.87 -6.42 3.45
CA GLU A 92 3.77 -5.48 3.39
C GLU A 92 2.48 -6.24 3.14
N LEU A 93 1.62 -6.29 4.16
CA LEU A 93 0.27 -6.82 4.04
C LEU A 93 -0.62 -5.78 3.37
N GLY A 94 -1.69 -6.22 2.67
CA GLY A 94 -2.56 -5.34 1.87
C GLY A 94 -3.25 -4.17 2.60
N SER A 95 -3.08 -4.03 3.91
CA SER A 95 -3.49 -2.87 4.70
C SER A 95 -2.37 -1.82 4.89
N GLY A 96 -1.27 -1.90 4.14
CA GLY A 96 -0.07 -1.07 4.32
C GLY A 96 0.74 -1.40 5.59
N LYS A 97 0.35 -2.44 6.34
CA LYS A 97 1.02 -2.84 7.57
C LYS A 97 2.25 -3.68 7.22
N LEU A 98 3.42 -3.24 7.68
CA LEU A 98 4.67 -3.98 7.58
C LEU A 98 4.78 -4.99 8.74
N ALA A 99 5.19 -6.22 8.43
CA ALA A 99 5.37 -7.29 9.40
C ALA A 99 6.71 -8.00 9.16
N SER A 100 7.49 -8.17 10.23
CA SER A 100 8.76 -8.91 10.19
C SER A 100 8.52 -10.39 10.48
N LEU A 101 8.60 -11.23 9.44
CA LEU A 101 8.24 -12.65 9.48
C LEU A 101 9.44 -13.53 9.11
N ARG A 102 9.51 -14.71 9.73
CA ARG A 102 10.51 -15.72 9.37
C ARG A 102 10.14 -16.39 8.04
N PRO A 103 11.11 -16.86 7.25
CA PRO A 103 10.85 -17.55 5.98
C PRO A 103 9.96 -18.79 6.15
N GLU A 104 10.10 -19.52 7.27
CA GLU A 104 9.28 -20.69 7.60
C GLU A 104 7.77 -20.37 7.70
N ASN A 105 7.43 -19.12 8.02
CA ASN A 105 6.05 -18.65 8.13
C ASN A 105 5.52 -18.03 6.83
N LEU A 106 6.29 -18.07 5.73
CA LEU A 106 5.91 -17.50 4.44
C LEU A 106 5.76 -18.60 3.40
N ARG A 107 4.55 -18.74 2.86
CA ARG A 107 4.29 -19.60 1.72
C ARG A 107 4.26 -18.76 0.46
N ARG A 108 5.07 -19.08 -0.54
CA ARG A 108 4.99 -18.42 -1.85
C ARG A 108 3.60 -18.69 -2.43
N VAL A 109 2.87 -17.61 -2.70
CA VAL A 109 1.63 -17.70 -3.47
C VAL A 109 2.04 -17.46 -4.90
N GLU A 110 1.99 -18.51 -5.71
CA GLU A 110 1.94 -18.30 -7.14
C GLU A 110 0.67 -17.52 -7.42
N VAL A 111 0.85 -16.24 -7.71
CA VAL A 111 -0.13 -15.52 -8.49
C VAL A 111 -0.10 -16.24 -9.83
N LYS A 112 -0.90 -17.30 -9.95
CA LYS A 112 -1.53 -17.67 -11.21
C LYS A 112 -2.33 -16.43 -11.57
N SER A 113 -1.60 -15.47 -12.12
CA SER A 113 -2.04 -14.48 -13.05
C SER A 113 -3.32 -15.00 -13.65
N ARG A 114 -4.45 -14.49 -13.15
CA ARG A 114 -5.76 -14.96 -13.63
C ARG A 114 -5.88 -14.71 -15.14
N TRP A 115 -5.00 -13.86 -15.68
CA TRP A 115 -4.74 -13.63 -17.10
C TRP A 115 -4.01 -14.76 -17.83
N ALA A 116 -3.11 -15.53 -17.18
CA ALA A 116 -2.41 -16.67 -17.79
C ALA A 116 -3.22 -17.97 -17.71
N GLN A 117 -4.08 -18.14 -16.70
CA GLN A 117 -4.99 -19.30 -16.63
C GLN A 117 -6.31 -19.09 -17.38
N ALA A 118 -6.67 -17.86 -17.75
CA ALA A 118 -7.78 -17.60 -18.66
C ALA A 118 -7.46 -18.04 -20.11
N SER A 119 -6.18 -18.19 -20.48
CA SER A 119 -5.79 -18.69 -21.80
C SER A 119 -5.64 -20.21 -21.89
N GLU A 120 -5.50 -20.94 -20.77
CA GLU A 120 -5.32 -22.41 -20.78
C GLU A 120 -6.46 -23.21 -20.15
N ALA A 121 -7.36 -22.59 -19.36
CA ALA A 121 -8.55 -23.26 -18.82
C ALA A 121 -9.87 -22.82 -19.51
N GLY A 122 -9.76 -22.03 -20.59
CA GLY A 122 -10.86 -21.48 -21.39
C GLY A 122 -11.29 -22.34 -22.58
N GLU A 123 -10.87 -23.60 -22.66
CA GLU A 123 -11.41 -24.59 -23.61
C GLU A 123 -12.54 -25.40 -22.95
N THR A 124 -13.39 -24.72 -22.18
CA THR A 124 -14.65 -25.29 -21.69
C THR A 124 -15.78 -24.58 -22.43
N ALA A 125 -16.32 -25.27 -23.43
CA ALA A 125 -17.61 -25.02 -24.08
C ALA A 125 -18.13 -23.58 -24.00
N ALA A 126 -17.73 -22.75 -24.97
CA ALA A 126 -18.43 -21.51 -25.25
C ALA A 126 -19.91 -21.82 -25.44
N ASP A 127 -20.76 -21.38 -24.49
CA ASP A 127 -22.19 -21.32 -24.72
C ASP A 127 -22.42 -20.53 -26.01
N PRO A 128 -23.14 -21.09 -27.02
CA PRO A 128 -23.33 -20.44 -28.32
C PRO A 128 -24.07 -19.10 -28.23
N ALA A 129 -24.59 -18.74 -27.05
CA ALA A 129 -25.21 -17.46 -26.77
C ALA A 129 -24.21 -16.28 -26.60
N GLU A 130 -22.92 -16.52 -26.34
CA GLU A 130 -21.92 -15.43 -26.27
C GLU A 130 -21.39 -14.97 -27.63
N ALA A 131 -21.67 -15.72 -28.72
CA ALA A 131 -21.19 -15.37 -30.06
C ALA A 131 -21.80 -14.08 -30.63
N SER A 132 -22.85 -13.53 -29.99
CA SER A 132 -23.56 -12.31 -30.41
C SER A 132 -23.41 -11.14 -29.43
N LEU A 133 -22.36 -11.13 -28.59
CA LEU A 133 -22.03 -9.94 -27.82
C LEU A 133 -21.29 -8.93 -28.71
N PRO A 134 -21.61 -7.62 -28.61
CA PRO A 134 -20.99 -6.58 -29.43
C PRO A 134 -19.49 -6.43 -29.17
N PHE A 135 -19.02 -6.83 -27.98
CA PHE A 135 -17.60 -6.78 -27.61
C PHE A 135 -17.17 -8.09 -26.95
N LYS A 136 -15.97 -8.55 -27.27
CA LYS A 136 -15.36 -9.75 -26.67
C LYS A 136 -14.45 -9.38 -25.50
N PRO A 137 -14.34 -10.22 -24.44
CA PRO A 137 -13.28 -10.07 -23.46
C PRO A 137 -11.90 -10.01 -24.13
N GLY A 138 -11.05 -9.07 -23.73
CA GLY A 138 -9.76 -8.77 -24.34
C GLY A 138 -9.81 -7.72 -25.46
N GLN A 139 -11.00 -7.35 -25.97
CA GLN A 139 -11.11 -6.33 -27.01
C GLN A 139 -10.83 -4.93 -26.45
N ARG A 140 -10.11 -4.12 -27.22
CA ARG A 140 -9.82 -2.73 -26.88
C ARG A 140 -11.01 -1.85 -27.26
N VAL A 141 -11.51 -1.10 -26.30
CA VAL A 141 -12.68 -0.24 -26.46
C VAL A 141 -12.37 1.17 -25.98
N GLU A 142 -13.03 2.15 -26.58
CA GLU A 142 -13.01 3.55 -26.17
C GLU A 142 -14.35 3.91 -25.54
N VAL A 143 -14.30 4.59 -24.40
CA VAL A 143 -15.50 5.03 -23.69
C VAL A 143 -16.05 6.28 -24.37
N VAL A 144 -17.34 6.29 -24.67
CA VAL A 144 -18.04 7.41 -25.31
C VAL A 144 -19.43 7.60 -24.72
N GLY A 145 -20.03 8.77 -24.92
CA GLY A 145 -21.46 8.98 -24.66
C GLY A 145 -21.88 9.08 -23.19
N LEU A 146 -20.97 9.17 -22.23
CA LEU A 146 -21.35 9.37 -20.84
C LEU A 146 -21.70 10.84 -20.56
N GLU A 147 -22.91 11.07 -20.04
CA GLU A 147 -23.43 12.43 -19.73
C GLU A 147 -23.20 12.87 -18.29
N SER A 148 -22.95 11.93 -17.36
CA SER A 148 -22.68 12.26 -15.97
C SER A 148 -21.36 13.03 -15.83
N GLU A 149 -21.25 13.89 -14.82
CA GLU A 149 -20.05 14.70 -14.59
C GLU A 149 -18.77 13.85 -14.44
N SER A 150 -18.85 12.73 -13.71
CA SER A 150 -17.77 11.76 -13.59
C SER A 150 -17.54 10.96 -14.87
N GLY A 151 -18.60 10.68 -15.63
CA GLY A 151 -18.54 9.94 -16.88
C GLY A 151 -17.90 10.73 -18.02
N LYS A 152 -18.13 12.03 -18.09
CA LYS A 152 -17.51 12.92 -19.09
C LYS A 152 -15.99 12.87 -19.05
N GLN A 153 -15.39 12.68 -17.87
CA GLN A 153 -13.94 12.54 -17.70
C GLN A 153 -13.40 11.19 -18.17
N MET A 154 -14.28 10.22 -18.44
CA MET A 154 -13.92 8.92 -19.00
C MET A 154 -14.12 8.86 -20.52
N ASN A 155 -14.94 9.75 -21.10
CA ASN A 155 -15.11 9.82 -22.54
C ASN A 155 -13.76 10.11 -23.24
N GLY A 156 -13.42 9.33 -24.25
CA GLY A 156 -12.14 9.39 -24.96
C GLY A 156 -11.02 8.54 -24.35
N LYS A 157 -11.24 7.91 -23.18
CA LYS A 157 -10.27 6.96 -22.61
C LYS A 157 -10.46 5.58 -23.24
N SER A 158 -9.36 4.94 -23.59
CA SER A 158 -9.34 3.55 -24.06
C SER A 158 -9.09 2.58 -22.92
N GLY A 159 -9.68 1.40 -23.00
CA GLY A 159 -9.51 0.31 -22.04
C GLY A 159 -9.67 -1.05 -22.68
N ILE A 160 -9.53 -2.10 -21.88
CA ILE A 160 -9.70 -3.49 -22.31
C ILE A 160 -10.95 -4.05 -21.62
N VAL A 161 -11.82 -4.70 -22.40
CA VAL A 161 -12.99 -5.40 -21.84
C VAL A 161 -12.51 -6.61 -21.05
N THR A 162 -12.75 -6.63 -19.74
CA THR A 162 -12.33 -7.74 -18.88
C THR A 162 -13.39 -8.85 -18.85
N ARG A 163 -14.67 -8.49 -18.70
CA ARG A 163 -15.80 -9.44 -18.69
C ARG A 163 -17.15 -8.76 -18.94
N TYR A 164 -18.14 -9.54 -19.35
CA TYR A 164 -19.53 -9.11 -19.44
C TYR A 164 -20.32 -9.52 -18.18
N LEU A 165 -21.06 -8.59 -17.60
CA LEU A 165 -21.95 -8.81 -16.45
C LEU A 165 -23.39 -8.99 -16.96
N LYS A 166 -23.78 -10.24 -17.23
CA LYS A 166 -25.08 -10.60 -17.81
C LYS A 166 -26.27 -10.04 -17.01
N ASP A 167 -26.18 -10.03 -15.69
CA ASP A 167 -27.27 -9.55 -14.81
C ASP A 167 -27.56 -8.06 -14.96
N LYS A 168 -26.57 -7.27 -15.39
CA LYS A 168 -26.67 -5.81 -15.47
C LYS A 168 -26.61 -5.30 -16.91
N CYS A 169 -26.42 -6.19 -17.89
CA CYS A 169 -26.11 -5.88 -19.28
C CYS A 169 -25.01 -4.80 -19.39
N ARG A 170 -23.91 -4.98 -18.63
CA ARG A 170 -22.77 -4.05 -18.60
C ARG A 170 -21.46 -4.80 -18.79
N PHE A 171 -20.53 -4.19 -19.51
CA PHE A 171 -19.15 -4.63 -19.66
C PHE A 171 -18.29 -4.04 -18.55
N GLN A 172 -17.45 -4.87 -17.96
CA GLN A 172 -16.38 -4.42 -17.07
C GLN A 172 -15.17 -4.08 -17.95
N VAL A 173 -14.75 -2.82 -17.91
CA VAL A 173 -13.65 -2.30 -18.73
C VAL A 173 -12.56 -1.75 -17.82
N GLU A 174 -11.33 -2.18 -18.08
CA GLU A 174 -10.14 -1.71 -17.38
C GLU A 174 -9.54 -0.51 -18.12
N LEU A 175 -9.61 0.66 -17.51
CA LEU A 175 -9.15 1.95 -18.05
C LEU A 175 -7.78 2.33 -17.46
N GLY A 176 -6.78 1.45 -17.65
CA GLY A 176 -5.43 1.58 -17.07
C GLY A 176 -5.28 0.98 -15.67
N LEU A 177 -4.16 1.27 -14.99
CA LEU A 177 -3.63 0.53 -13.83
C LEU A 177 -4.53 0.42 -12.57
N ALA A 178 -5.64 1.15 -12.47
CA ALA A 178 -6.43 1.14 -11.23
C ALA A 178 -7.95 1.32 -11.39
N ASN A 179 -8.45 1.58 -12.60
CA ASN A 179 -9.86 1.97 -12.78
C ASN A 179 -10.64 0.90 -13.57
N LEU A 180 -11.44 0.10 -12.86
CA LEU A 180 -12.43 -0.78 -13.49
C LEU A 180 -13.80 -0.08 -13.52
N GLY A 181 -14.25 0.27 -14.73
CA GLY A 181 -15.58 0.83 -14.97
C GLY A 181 -16.59 -0.24 -15.38
N SER A 182 -17.85 -0.09 -14.96
CA SER A 182 -18.97 -0.92 -15.45
C SER A 182 -19.83 -0.11 -16.43
N LEU A 183 -19.63 -0.34 -17.72
CA LEU A 183 -20.16 0.47 -18.82
C LEU A 183 -21.15 -0.33 -19.66
N ARG A 184 -22.16 0.33 -20.23
CA ARG A 184 -23.09 -0.30 -21.17
C ARG A 184 -22.44 -0.42 -22.55
N ALA A 185 -22.94 -1.34 -23.37
CA ALA A 185 -22.48 -1.50 -24.76
C ALA A 185 -22.55 -0.19 -25.56
N GLU A 186 -23.62 0.58 -25.38
CA GLU A 186 -23.85 1.88 -26.04
C GLU A 186 -22.80 2.95 -25.70
N ASN A 187 -22.10 2.79 -24.58
CA ASN A 187 -21.06 3.72 -24.13
C ASN A 187 -19.65 3.24 -24.51
N LEU A 188 -19.54 2.19 -25.32
CA LEU A 188 -18.29 1.63 -25.78
C LEU A 188 -18.26 1.67 -27.30
N LYS A 189 -17.14 2.13 -27.84
CA LYS A 189 -16.83 2.05 -29.27
C LYS A 189 -15.59 1.18 -29.44
N GLU A 190 -15.53 0.40 -30.51
CA GLU A 190 -14.31 -0.33 -30.83
C GLU A 190 -13.18 0.68 -31.07
N ALA A 191 -12.16 0.62 -30.23
CA ALA A 191 -10.98 1.43 -30.42
C ALA A 191 -10.18 0.74 -31.52
N ALA A 192 -10.01 1.42 -32.66
CA ALA A 192 -9.03 0.96 -33.64
C ALA A 192 -7.71 0.70 -32.90
N PRO A 193 -6.98 -0.40 -33.19
CA PRO A 193 -5.68 -0.61 -32.61
C PRO A 193 -4.85 0.60 -33.01
N LYS A 194 -4.75 1.57 -32.10
CA LYS A 194 -3.94 2.76 -32.24
C LYS A 194 -2.54 2.18 -32.30
N ALA A 195 -2.07 1.97 -33.53
CA ALA A 195 -0.74 1.48 -33.81
C ALA A 195 0.16 2.34 -32.94
N GLU A 196 0.62 1.75 -31.84
CA GLU A 196 1.49 2.43 -30.90
C GLU A 196 2.65 2.86 -31.77
N ALA A 197 2.73 4.18 -31.97
CA ALA A 197 3.77 4.81 -32.75
C ALA A 197 5.07 4.27 -32.17
N SER A 198 5.66 3.32 -32.88
CA SER A 198 6.98 2.82 -32.57
C SER A 198 7.86 4.07 -32.48
N PRO A 199 8.58 4.31 -31.37
CA PRO A 199 9.49 5.43 -31.30
C PRO A 199 10.42 5.31 -32.52
N SER A 200 10.35 6.31 -33.38
CA SER A 200 11.01 6.37 -34.68
C SER A 200 12.47 5.91 -34.58
N PRO A 201 12.91 4.89 -35.34
CA PRO A 201 14.33 4.56 -35.41
C PRO A 201 15.04 5.68 -36.18
N SER A 202 15.76 6.52 -35.46
CA SER A 202 16.66 7.51 -36.02
C SER A 202 17.71 6.82 -36.91
N ALA A 203 17.70 7.14 -38.20
CA ALA A 203 18.75 6.81 -39.16
C ALA A 203 19.44 8.10 -39.64
N PRO A 204 20.54 8.04 -40.40
CA PRO A 204 21.91 8.07 -39.91
C PRO A 204 22.63 9.38 -40.34
N ALA A 205 23.32 10.04 -39.41
CA ALA A 205 24.11 11.23 -39.75
C ALA A 205 25.56 10.84 -40.08
N THR A 206 25.84 10.97 -41.37
CA THR A 206 27.13 11.03 -42.06
C THR A 206 28.29 11.63 -41.28
N VAL A 207 29.39 10.89 -41.34
CA VAL A 207 30.78 11.22 -40.99
C VAL A 207 31.25 12.54 -41.61
N ARG A 208 31.84 13.43 -40.80
CA ARG A 208 33.12 14.13 -41.08
C ARG A 208 33.56 15.02 -39.89
N SER A 209 34.53 14.51 -39.13
CA SER A 209 35.47 15.27 -38.28
C SER A 209 36.60 15.88 -39.16
N PRO A 210 37.62 16.60 -38.63
CA PRO A 210 37.86 17.04 -37.24
C PRO A 210 38.32 18.52 -37.09
N ALA A 211 38.35 19.05 -35.86
CA ALA A 211 39.58 19.52 -35.19
C ALA A 211 39.34 20.53 -34.05
N VAL A 212 39.89 20.18 -32.88
CA VAL A 212 40.43 21.05 -31.81
C VAL A 212 39.43 21.64 -30.79
N GLY A 213 39.54 21.18 -29.53
CA GLY A 213 39.27 22.02 -28.36
C GLY A 213 38.60 21.40 -27.12
N GLN A 214 39.34 20.57 -26.36
CA GLN A 214 39.38 20.52 -24.87
C GLN A 214 38.12 20.11 -24.04
N PRO A 215 38.31 19.69 -22.75
CA PRO A 215 37.68 18.46 -22.23
C PRO A 215 36.62 18.64 -21.12
N SER A 216 35.64 17.72 -21.18
CA SER A 216 35.07 16.85 -20.14
C SER A 216 35.07 17.23 -18.65
N ALA A 217 33.85 17.45 -18.12
CA ALA A 217 33.21 16.71 -17.01
C ALA A 217 31.72 17.16 -16.98
N ASP A 218 30.75 16.43 -17.55
CA ASP A 218 30.05 15.23 -17.06
C ASP A 218 29.65 15.33 -15.56
N ALA A 219 28.39 15.27 -15.13
CA ALA A 219 27.24 14.57 -15.68
C ALA A 219 25.92 15.36 -15.48
N ALA A 220 25.24 15.65 -16.58
CA ALA A 220 23.90 16.20 -16.61
C ALA A 220 22.88 15.07 -16.38
N ALA A 221 22.20 15.12 -15.22
CA ALA A 221 21.00 14.33 -14.98
C ALA A 221 19.91 14.80 -15.95
N ALA A 222 19.59 13.96 -16.93
CA ALA A 222 18.52 14.18 -17.88
C ALA A 222 17.18 14.27 -17.13
N SER A 223 16.69 15.50 -16.95
CA SER A 223 15.35 15.77 -16.46
C SER A 223 14.36 15.28 -17.50
N VAL A 224 13.64 14.20 -17.17
CA VAL A 224 12.45 13.78 -17.90
C VAL A 224 11.43 14.90 -17.76
N SER A 225 11.27 15.69 -18.83
CA SER A 225 10.25 16.73 -18.91
C SER A 225 8.88 16.08 -18.84
N ALA A 226 8.27 16.13 -17.67
CA ALA A 226 6.91 15.68 -17.44
C ALA A 226 5.93 16.55 -18.27
N PRO A 227 4.85 15.96 -18.80
CA PRO A 227 3.94 16.65 -19.71
C PRO A 227 3.08 17.68 -18.96
N GLY A 228 3.19 18.95 -19.38
CA GLY A 228 2.13 19.96 -19.23
C GLY A 228 2.00 20.61 -17.85
N ASP A 229 3.10 21.08 -17.29
CA ASP A 229 3.13 21.83 -16.04
C ASP A 229 2.82 23.33 -16.28
N ASP A 230 1.54 23.64 -16.52
CA ASP A 230 1.01 25.02 -16.58
C ASP A 230 0.99 25.67 -15.16
N TRP A 231 2.17 25.85 -14.56
CA TRP A 231 2.32 26.55 -13.28
C TRP A 231 2.37 28.06 -13.50
N PRO A 232 1.59 28.85 -12.74
CA PRO A 232 1.71 30.30 -12.78
C PRO A 232 3.10 30.74 -12.32
N GLU A 233 3.75 31.57 -13.13
CA GLU A 233 4.97 32.27 -12.72
C GLU A 233 4.65 33.16 -11.52
N GLY A 234 5.28 32.90 -10.37
CA GLY A 234 5.05 33.64 -9.13
C GLY A 234 4.40 32.85 -7.99
N LEU A 235 3.97 31.59 -8.22
CA LEU A 235 3.55 30.74 -7.10
C LEU A 235 4.75 30.36 -6.23
N ALA A 236 4.62 30.47 -4.90
CA ALA A 236 5.65 30.10 -3.93
C ALA A 236 5.95 28.58 -3.90
N PHE A 237 5.09 27.78 -4.52
CA PHE A 237 5.14 26.32 -4.53
C PHE A 237 5.28 25.80 -5.95
N LYS A 238 6.12 24.78 -6.13
CA LYS A 238 6.30 24.05 -7.39
C LYS A 238 6.02 22.57 -7.17
N ALA A 239 5.71 21.84 -8.23
CA ALA A 239 5.66 20.37 -8.19
C ALA A 239 6.94 19.81 -7.53
N GLY A 240 6.77 18.88 -6.59
CA GLY A 240 7.86 18.29 -5.81
C GLY A 240 8.24 19.03 -4.53
N HIS A 241 7.75 20.25 -4.28
CA HIS A 241 8.01 20.91 -3.00
C HIS A 241 7.30 20.17 -1.86
N CYS A 242 8.01 20.02 -0.74
CA CYS A 242 7.41 19.60 0.52
C CYS A 242 6.71 20.77 1.19
N VAL A 243 5.47 20.51 1.59
CA VAL A 243 4.60 21.49 2.25
C VAL A 243 3.96 20.87 3.48
N GLU A 244 3.72 21.70 4.49
CA GLU A 244 2.92 21.36 5.66
C GLU A 244 1.56 22.07 5.54
N VAL A 245 0.50 21.32 5.79
CA VAL A 245 -0.87 21.81 5.74
C VAL A 245 -1.20 22.52 7.05
N PHE A 246 -1.79 23.71 7.00
CA PHE A 246 -2.20 24.43 8.21
C PHE A 246 -3.44 25.30 8.00
N GLY A 247 -4.08 25.70 9.11
CA GLY A 247 -5.16 26.69 9.11
C GLY A 247 -6.46 26.24 8.46
N LEU A 248 -6.70 24.93 8.36
CA LEU A 248 -8.00 24.42 7.91
C LEU A 248 -8.97 24.34 9.09
N ASP A 249 -10.14 24.97 8.95
CA ASP A 249 -11.17 25.05 10.01
C ASP A 249 -12.24 23.95 9.92
N SER A 250 -12.33 23.24 8.80
CA SER A 250 -13.29 22.13 8.64
C SER A 250 -12.90 20.94 9.51
N GLU A 251 -13.88 20.13 9.89
CA GLU A 251 -13.67 18.94 10.74
C GLU A 251 -12.61 18.00 10.15
N LEU A 252 -12.75 17.63 8.88
CA LEU A 252 -11.75 16.85 8.14
C LEU A 252 -10.44 17.61 7.89
N GLY A 253 -10.49 18.94 7.82
CA GLY A 253 -9.31 19.77 7.58
C GLY A 253 -8.42 19.87 8.81
N ARG A 254 -9.02 19.85 10.01
CA ARG A 254 -8.29 19.88 11.28
C ARG A 254 -7.39 18.65 11.45
N GLU A 255 -7.81 17.49 10.97
CA GLU A 255 -7.00 16.26 10.97
C GLU A 255 -5.80 16.34 10.03
N LEU A 256 -5.87 17.19 8.99
CA LEU A 256 -4.77 17.41 8.06
C LEU A 256 -3.82 18.53 8.52
N ASN A 257 -4.18 19.33 9.53
CA ASN A 257 -3.29 20.38 10.00
C ASN A 257 -2.06 19.77 10.71
N GLY A 258 -0.87 20.14 10.25
CA GLY A 258 0.41 19.58 10.70
C GLY A 258 0.91 18.40 9.85
N GLU A 259 0.07 17.85 8.97
CA GLU A 259 0.48 16.81 8.03
C GLU A 259 1.39 17.37 6.95
N LYS A 260 2.40 16.58 6.58
CA LYS A 260 3.39 16.94 5.56
C LYS A 260 3.08 16.19 4.28
N GLY A 261 3.21 16.88 3.16
CA GLY A 261 2.93 16.31 1.84
C GLY A 261 3.79 16.89 0.73
N ILE A 262 3.68 16.28 -0.44
CA ILE A 262 4.40 16.71 -1.64
C ILE A 262 3.41 17.35 -2.60
N VAL A 263 3.75 18.51 -3.13
CA VAL A 263 2.96 19.18 -4.17
C VAL A 263 3.04 18.37 -5.47
N VAL A 264 1.90 17.93 -5.99
CA VAL A 264 1.80 17.09 -7.21
C VAL A 264 1.28 17.89 -8.41
N SER A 265 0.25 18.70 -8.21
CA SER A 265 -0.42 19.42 -9.29
C SER A 265 -1.01 20.74 -8.83
N TYR A 266 -1.36 21.61 -9.78
CA TYR A 266 -2.07 22.85 -9.53
C TYR A 266 -3.33 22.94 -10.39
N ASP A 267 -4.48 23.15 -9.74
CA ASP A 267 -5.76 23.36 -10.41
C ASP A 267 -6.01 24.88 -10.52
N LYS A 268 -5.67 25.44 -11.69
CA LYS A 268 -5.83 26.87 -12.01
C LYS A 268 -7.29 27.34 -11.94
N ALA A 269 -8.26 26.45 -12.19
CA ALA A 269 -9.67 26.82 -12.18
C ALA A 269 -10.19 27.05 -10.75
N LYS A 270 -9.65 26.32 -9.78
CA LYS A 270 -10.08 26.39 -8.37
C LYS A 270 -9.12 27.17 -7.49
N ASP A 271 -7.97 27.56 -8.04
CA ASP A 271 -6.83 28.11 -7.32
C ASP A 271 -6.45 27.24 -6.10
N ARG A 272 -6.30 25.94 -6.37
CA ARG A 272 -5.94 24.94 -5.36
C ARG A 272 -4.75 24.12 -5.81
N ILE A 273 -3.91 23.77 -4.85
CA ILE A 273 -2.74 22.92 -5.04
C ILE A 273 -3.11 21.49 -4.62
N GLY A 274 -2.88 20.53 -5.51
CA GLY A 274 -2.96 19.11 -5.22
C GLY A 274 -1.74 18.68 -4.42
N VAL A 275 -1.92 18.43 -3.13
CA VAL A 275 -0.88 17.95 -2.21
C VAL A 275 -1.14 16.48 -1.92
N ARG A 276 -0.13 15.63 -2.16
CA ARG A 276 -0.16 14.22 -1.76
C ARG A 276 0.22 14.12 -0.29
N VAL A 277 -0.72 13.69 0.53
CA VAL A 277 -0.54 13.41 1.97
C VAL A 277 -0.84 11.92 2.15
N GLY A 278 0.18 11.13 2.47
CA GLY A 278 0.10 9.66 2.41
C GLY A 278 -0.17 9.17 0.97
N ASP A 279 -1.20 8.33 0.81
CA ASP A 279 -1.59 7.76 -0.49
C ASP A 279 -2.65 8.59 -1.24
N GLU A 280 -3.19 9.62 -0.60
CA GLU A 280 -4.27 10.44 -1.17
C GLU A 280 -3.76 11.80 -1.64
N VAL A 281 -4.39 12.33 -2.71
CA VAL A 281 -4.15 13.69 -3.19
C VAL A 281 -5.30 14.59 -2.75
N LYS A 282 -4.99 15.64 -2.01
CA LYS A 282 -5.96 16.62 -1.48
C LYS A 282 -5.73 17.98 -2.14
N ASN A 283 -6.82 18.65 -2.52
CA ASN A 283 -6.77 19.97 -3.14
C ASN A 283 -6.91 21.07 -2.07
N ILE A 284 -5.80 21.72 -1.73
CA ILE A 284 -5.66 22.66 -0.62
C ILE A 284 -5.33 24.05 -1.18
N ARG A 285 -5.81 25.11 -0.52
CA ARG A 285 -5.49 26.49 -0.93
C ARG A 285 -4.03 26.81 -0.62
N CYS A 286 -3.41 27.64 -1.46
CA CYS A 286 -2.03 28.09 -1.25
C CYS A 286 -1.81 28.79 0.11
N ALA A 287 -2.81 29.52 0.62
CA ALA A 287 -2.76 30.18 1.93
C ALA A 287 -2.72 29.20 3.13
N ASN A 288 -3.09 27.93 2.90
CA ASN A 288 -3.12 26.86 3.89
C ASN A 288 -1.91 25.92 3.78
N LEU A 289 -0.89 26.31 3.02
CA LEU A 289 0.33 25.53 2.82
C LEU A 289 1.54 26.34 3.24
N LYS A 290 2.39 25.74 4.06
CA LYS A 290 3.67 26.32 4.48
C LYS A 290 4.77 25.51 3.82
N LYS A 291 5.72 26.17 3.15
CA LYS A 291 6.88 25.47 2.60
C LYS A 291 7.72 24.95 3.75
N VAL A 292 8.00 23.65 3.74
CA VAL A 292 8.89 23.02 4.72
C VAL A 292 10.14 22.60 3.96
N ASP A 293 11.25 23.22 4.29
CA ASP A 293 12.55 22.74 3.83
C ASP A 293 12.83 21.45 4.59
N PHE A 294 12.60 20.30 3.94
CA PHE A 294 13.11 19.04 4.42
C PHE A 294 14.63 19.06 4.26
N SER A 295 15.32 19.53 5.29
CA SER A 295 16.63 18.97 5.56
C SER A 295 16.37 17.53 5.95
N PHE A 296 16.56 16.60 5.01
CA PHE A 296 17.14 15.33 5.41
C PHE A 296 18.49 15.71 6.01
N ALA A 297 18.50 16.04 7.30
CA ALA A 297 19.60 15.59 8.12
C ALA A 297 19.56 14.09 7.87
N ALA A 298 20.40 13.63 6.93
CA ALA A 298 20.74 12.24 6.83
C ALA A 298 20.94 11.85 8.29
N ALA A 299 20.08 10.98 8.79
CA ALA A 299 20.32 10.39 10.08
C ALA A 299 21.61 9.60 9.85
N GLU A 300 22.74 10.29 9.99
CA GLU A 300 23.97 9.73 10.50
C GLU A 300 23.47 8.77 11.56
N ALA A 301 23.66 7.49 11.30
CA ALA A 301 23.36 6.42 12.22
C ALA A 301 24.27 6.66 13.44
N GLY A 302 23.91 7.64 14.26
CA GLY A 302 24.47 7.86 15.56
C GLY A 302 24.04 6.64 16.35
N ASP A 303 25.02 5.78 16.61
CA ASP A 303 25.01 4.78 17.65
C ASP A 303 24.26 5.32 18.86
N ALA A 304 22.98 4.95 18.96
CA ALA A 304 22.19 5.16 20.15
C ALA A 304 22.74 4.17 21.18
N GLU A 305 23.77 4.62 21.88
CA GLU A 305 24.22 4.11 23.17
C GLU A 305 22.98 3.90 24.03
N ALA A 306 22.67 2.63 24.25
CA ALA A 306 21.47 2.22 24.97
C ALA A 306 21.48 2.83 26.38
N PRO A 307 20.40 3.49 26.83
CA PRO A 307 20.29 3.85 28.23
C PRO A 307 20.24 2.57 29.05
N GLU A 308 21.32 2.35 29.80
CA GLU A 308 21.47 1.30 30.79
C GLU A 308 20.26 1.37 31.75
N ALA A 309 19.38 0.38 31.64
CA ALA A 309 18.19 0.28 32.46
C ALA A 309 18.60 -0.01 33.91
N GLU A 310 18.65 1.06 34.71
CA GLU A 310 18.80 1.04 36.15
C GLU A 310 17.67 0.18 36.77
N ALA A 311 18.05 -1.02 37.24
CA ALA A 311 17.14 -1.96 37.86
C ALA A 311 16.61 -1.42 39.21
N PRO A 312 15.29 -1.42 39.47
CA PRO A 312 14.78 -1.01 40.76
C PRO A 312 15.16 -2.02 41.85
N GLU A 313 15.94 -1.56 42.84
CA GLU A 313 16.32 -2.35 44.01
C GLU A 313 15.10 -2.86 44.81
N PRO A 314 15.15 -4.11 45.31
CA PRO A 314 14.09 -4.66 46.13
C PRO A 314 14.08 -4.01 47.52
N ARG A 315 13.06 -3.19 47.79
CA ARG A 315 12.82 -2.60 49.12
C ARG A 315 12.70 -3.69 50.19
N SER A 316 13.71 -3.72 51.04
CA SER A 316 13.81 -4.57 52.22
C SER A 316 12.75 -4.24 53.27
N ARG A 317 11.99 -5.29 53.61
CA ARG A 317 11.29 -5.58 54.87
C ARG A 317 11.49 -4.58 56.04
N SER A 318 10.38 -3.98 56.47
CA SER A 318 10.24 -3.44 57.83
C SER A 318 9.17 -4.24 58.57
N ARG A 319 9.62 -5.15 59.44
CA ARG A 319 8.79 -5.83 60.44
C ARG A 319 8.41 -4.81 61.52
N SER A 320 7.15 -4.41 61.60
CA SER A 320 6.58 -3.74 62.78
C SER A 320 6.01 -4.80 63.73
N ARG A 321 6.82 -5.15 64.74
CA ARG A 321 6.37 -5.75 66.00
C ARG A 321 6.06 -4.60 66.98
N SER A 322 4.85 -4.56 67.50
CA SER A 322 4.51 -3.97 68.81
C SER A 322 3.17 -4.60 69.24
N ARG A 323 3.11 -5.51 70.23
CA ARG A 323 3.04 -5.21 71.68
C ARG A 323 2.12 -4.01 71.89
N GLY A 324 0.85 -4.18 72.22
CA GLY A 324 0.37 -4.72 73.49
C GLY A 324 0.07 -3.55 74.43
N SER A 325 -1.14 -3.48 74.99
CA SER A 325 -1.46 -3.01 76.34
C SER A 325 -2.96 -2.73 76.50
N SER A 326 -3.51 -3.37 77.54
CA SER A 326 -4.68 -2.99 78.36
C SER A 326 -6.09 -3.12 77.77
#